data_AF-A0A812VE58-F1
#
_entry.id   AF-A0A812VE58-F1
#
_cell.length_a   1.000
_cell.length_b   1.000
_cell.length_c   1.000
_cell.angle_alpha   90.00
_cell.angle_beta   90.00
_cell.angle_gamma   90.00
#
_symmetry.space_group_name_H-M   'P 1'
#
loop_
_entity.id
_entity.type
_entity.pdbx_description
1 polymer ?
#
loop_
_entity_poly.entity_id
_entity_poly.type
_entity_poly.pdbx_seq_one_letter_code
_entity_poly.pdbx_strand_id
1 'polypeptide(L)'
;MSKTAPDDVEEDGLEHSRRPQDPEWDWGDRAVQPGCMKYAAHVFWMLKEVGWVLLIPEISLPMGAAAAGLTFAGVGLHCCRRGFAELVLELVMTIWLCTNVFWMTSEVIYDEPDVKFPWSLSPLLAENEPVYSTMEYMSSIGFFVAVAIYLLGLGVITFWYMNPKYQLPSPTFASFLLQSYLCSWCLKDFFWAQERFWPAIFTDLITVPMLIVNARLESGGWHKIRRNSWSWAVWAIASAVWITGELKFPGVAIFNYVSAALLFTSFVMLASSYEHYKAAELRKSSSMCETDSSDSTDYTSDESKA
;
A
#
# COMPACT_ATOMS: atom_id res chain seq x y z
N MET A 1 50.71 33.20 -42.64
CA MET A 1 50.76 32.01 -43.52
C MET A 1 52.07 31.28 -43.26
N SER A 2 52.02 30.16 -42.54
CA SER A 2 52.97 29.04 -42.70
C SER A 2 52.36 27.84 -41.97
N LYS A 3 52.13 26.77 -42.73
CA LYS A 3 51.63 25.46 -42.31
C LYS A 3 52.80 24.65 -41.76
N THR A 4 52.59 23.94 -40.65
CA THR A 4 53.23 22.66 -40.37
C THR A 4 52.36 21.89 -39.38
N ALA A 5 51.78 20.80 -39.87
CA ALA A 5 51.21 19.71 -39.07
C ALA A 5 52.34 18.79 -38.59
N PRO A 6 52.08 17.99 -37.55
CA PRO A 6 52.56 16.61 -37.56
C PRO A 6 51.50 15.58 -37.14
N ASP A 7 51.44 14.55 -37.98
CA ASP A 7 51.47 13.12 -37.67
C ASP A 7 50.43 12.53 -36.71
N ASP A 8 49.41 11.97 -37.36
CA ASP A 8 48.93 10.59 -37.23
C ASP A 8 49.70 9.69 -36.24
N VAL A 9 49.01 9.27 -35.19
CA VAL A 9 49.27 8.00 -34.49
C VAL A 9 47.95 7.24 -34.42
N GLU A 10 47.83 6.25 -35.30
CA GLU A 10 46.90 5.13 -35.18
C GLU A 10 47.26 4.34 -33.92
N GLU A 11 46.37 4.33 -32.93
CA GLU A 11 46.30 3.25 -31.95
C GLU A 11 45.05 2.41 -32.22
N ASP A 12 45.26 1.35 -33.00
CA ASP A 12 44.43 0.16 -33.09
C ASP A 12 44.38 -0.54 -31.72
N GLY A 13 43.54 -0.01 -30.84
CA GLY A 13 43.24 -0.58 -29.53
C GLY A 13 42.02 -1.50 -29.60
N LEU A 14 42.20 -2.69 -30.19
CA LEU A 14 41.42 -3.92 -30.01
C LEU A 14 40.09 -3.74 -29.27
N GLU A 15 39.01 -3.59 -30.05
CA GLU A 15 37.64 -3.90 -29.64
C GLU A 15 37.62 -5.32 -29.04
N HIS A 16 37.72 -5.41 -27.71
CA HIS A 16 37.19 -6.54 -26.99
C HIS A 16 35.68 -6.51 -27.17
N SER A 17 35.26 -7.20 -28.23
CA SER A 17 33.92 -7.72 -28.46
C SER A 17 33.47 -8.45 -27.19
N ARG A 18 32.97 -7.68 -26.22
CA ARG A 18 32.10 -8.17 -25.18
C ARG A 18 30.86 -8.64 -25.92
N ARG A 19 30.87 -9.93 -26.27
CA ARG A 19 29.62 -10.63 -26.61
C ARG A 19 28.61 -10.22 -25.54
N PRO A 20 27.42 -9.73 -25.91
CA PRO A 20 26.35 -9.60 -24.94
C PRO A 20 26.20 -10.99 -24.32
N GLN A 21 26.56 -11.12 -23.05
CA GLN A 21 26.17 -12.28 -22.27
C GLN A 21 24.66 -12.34 -22.41
N ASP A 22 24.18 -13.40 -23.06
CA ASP A 22 22.76 -13.69 -23.13
C ASP A 22 22.21 -13.54 -21.72
N PRO A 23 21.14 -12.75 -21.50
CA PRO A 23 20.56 -12.60 -20.19
C PRO A 23 20.03 -13.98 -19.81
N GLU A 24 20.81 -14.68 -18.98
CA GLU A 24 20.35 -15.85 -18.26
C GLU A 24 19.10 -15.39 -17.51
N TRP A 25 17.96 -15.85 -18.02
CA TRP A 25 16.64 -15.45 -17.56
C TRP A 25 16.41 -16.09 -16.20
N ASP A 26 16.98 -15.46 -15.18
CA ASP A 26 16.72 -15.74 -13.78
C ASP A 26 15.31 -15.24 -13.42
N TRP A 27 14.34 -16.10 -13.68
CA TRP A 27 12.93 -15.92 -13.31
C TRP A 27 12.70 -16.12 -11.81
N GLY A 28 13.64 -16.75 -11.09
CA GLY A 28 13.51 -17.09 -9.68
C GLY A 28 13.50 -15.86 -8.78
N ASP A 29 14.45 -14.94 -9.01
CA ASP A 29 14.62 -13.76 -8.15
C ASP A 29 13.76 -12.55 -8.54
N ARG A 30 13.25 -12.48 -9.79
CA ARG A 30 12.35 -11.40 -10.22
C ARG A 30 10.87 -11.65 -9.94
N ALA A 31 10.46 -12.92 -9.80
CA ALA A 31 9.07 -13.27 -9.55
C ALA A 31 8.59 -12.90 -8.14
N VAL A 32 9.51 -12.68 -7.19
CA VAL A 32 9.21 -12.29 -5.81
C VAL A 32 9.80 -10.92 -5.50
N GLN A 33 9.67 -9.96 -6.43
CA GLN A 33 9.89 -8.57 -6.05
C GLN A 33 8.82 -8.18 -5.02
N PRO A 34 9.20 -7.78 -3.80
CA PRO A 34 8.23 -7.49 -2.73
C PRO A 34 7.23 -6.40 -3.13
N GLY A 35 7.62 -5.57 -4.10
CA GLY A 35 6.76 -4.58 -4.70
C GLY A 35 5.56 -5.17 -5.46
N CYS A 36 5.78 -6.12 -6.37
CA CYS A 36 4.71 -6.75 -7.15
C CYS A 36 3.67 -7.41 -6.26
N MET A 37 4.11 -8.06 -5.17
CA MET A 37 3.23 -8.69 -4.21
C MET A 37 2.35 -7.67 -3.46
N LYS A 38 2.94 -6.56 -2.99
CA LYS A 38 2.17 -5.47 -2.35
C LYS A 38 1.14 -4.86 -3.30
N TYR A 39 1.54 -4.63 -4.55
CA TYR A 39 0.62 -4.11 -5.56
C TYR A 39 -0.54 -5.08 -5.82
N ALA A 40 -0.26 -6.38 -5.98
CA ALA A 40 -1.30 -7.39 -6.14
C ALA A 40 -2.24 -7.46 -4.92
N ALA A 41 -1.70 -7.38 -3.70
CA ALA A 41 -2.50 -7.33 -2.48
C ALA A 41 -3.47 -6.14 -2.49
N HIS A 42 -3.02 -4.96 -2.90
CA HIS A 42 -3.88 -3.77 -3.03
C HIS A 42 -4.96 -3.92 -4.11
N VAL A 43 -4.63 -4.55 -5.25
CA VAL A 43 -5.60 -4.81 -6.31
C VAL A 43 -6.69 -5.78 -5.83
N PHE A 44 -6.30 -6.87 -5.18
CA PHE A 44 -7.25 -7.81 -4.58
C PHE A 44 -8.08 -7.18 -3.48
N TRP A 45 -7.47 -6.32 -2.65
CA TRP A 45 -8.21 -5.54 -1.66
C TRP A 45 -9.30 -4.68 -2.30
N MET A 46 -8.96 -3.88 -3.31
CA MET A 46 -9.95 -3.04 -4.01
C MET A 46 -11.06 -3.87 -4.65
N LEU A 47 -10.72 -5.03 -5.22
CA LEU A 47 -11.71 -5.93 -5.81
C LEU A 47 -12.61 -6.56 -4.75
N LYS A 48 -12.06 -6.89 -3.57
CA LYS A 48 -12.84 -7.32 -2.41
C LYS A 48 -13.85 -6.25 -1.99
N GLU A 49 -13.42 -4.99 -1.91
CA GLU A 49 -14.29 -3.87 -1.52
C GLU A 49 -15.44 -3.68 -2.52
N VAL A 50 -15.16 -3.78 -3.82
CA VAL A 50 -16.19 -3.76 -4.87
C VAL A 50 -17.17 -4.93 -4.69
N GLY A 51 -16.66 -6.14 -4.48
CA GLY A 51 -17.50 -7.32 -4.26
C GLY A 51 -18.36 -7.21 -3.00
N TRP A 52 -17.80 -6.70 -1.91
CA TRP A 52 -18.48 -6.56 -0.62
C TRP A 52 -19.60 -5.51 -0.72
N VAL A 53 -19.32 -4.33 -1.26
CA VAL A 53 -20.32 -3.27 -1.46
C VAL A 53 -21.48 -3.70 -2.37
N LEU A 54 -21.20 -4.58 -3.35
CA LEU A 54 -22.22 -5.14 -4.24
C LEU A 54 -22.90 -6.40 -3.68
N LEU A 55 -22.51 -6.85 -2.49
CA LEU A 55 -22.99 -8.08 -1.83
C LEU A 55 -22.77 -9.35 -2.68
N ILE A 56 -21.59 -9.45 -3.31
CA ILE A 56 -21.15 -10.59 -4.14
C ILE A 56 -20.07 -11.38 -3.37
N PRO A 57 -20.45 -12.34 -2.50
CA PRO A 57 -19.53 -13.13 -1.68
C PRO A 57 -18.46 -13.88 -2.47
N GLU A 58 -18.81 -14.38 -3.67
CA GLU A 58 -17.91 -15.13 -4.54
C GLU A 58 -16.74 -14.29 -5.05
N ILE A 59 -16.87 -12.96 -5.02
CA ILE A 59 -15.78 -12.05 -5.32
C ILE A 59 -15.13 -11.56 -4.02
N SER A 60 -15.92 -11.09 -3.06
CA SER A 60 -15.40 -10.42 -1.87
C SER A 60 -14.51 -11.32 -1.01
N LEU A 61 -14.97 -12.53 -0.70
CA LEU A 61 -14.28 -13.45 0.20
C LEU A 61 -12.93 -13.94 -0.35
N PRO A 62 -12.84 -14.53 -1.56
CA PRO A 62 -11.56 -15.02 -2.08
C PRO A 62 -10.57 -13.89 -2.32
N MET A 63 -11.03 -12.72 -2.77
CA MET A 63 -10.15 -11.57 -2.98
C MET A 63 -9.65 -10.99 -1.65
N GLY A 64 -10.49 -10.97 -0.60
CA GLY A 64 -10.09 -10.60 0.75
C GLY A 64 -9.04 -11.54 1.32
N ALA A 65 -9.27 -12.85 1.19
CA ALA A 65 -8.30 -13.87 1.61
C ALA A 65 -6.97 -13.75 0.87
N ALA A 66 -6.99 -13.53 -0.46
CA ALA A 66 -5.79 -13.32 -1.25
C ALA A 66 -5.03 -12.05 -0.81
N ALA A 67 -5.74 -10.93 -0.61
CA ALA A 67 -5.14 -9.69 -0.13
C ALA A 67 -4.47 -9.86 1.25
N ALA A 68 -5.16 -10.50 2.19
CA ALA A 68 -4.63 -10.79 3.52
C ALA A 68 -3.40 -11.71 3.47
N GLY A 69 -3.47 -12.79 2.68
CA GLY A 69 -2.36 -13.75 2.52
C GLY A 69 -1.11 -13.11 1.93
N LEU A 70 -1.24 -12.32 0.86
CA LEU A 70 -0.11 -11.62 0.24
C LEU A 70 0.49 -10.55 1.16
N THR A 71 -0.36 -9.87 1.93
CA THR A 71 0.11 -8.86 2.90
C THR A 71 0.88 -9.52 4.04
N PHE A 72 0.38 -10.63 4.57
CA PHE A 72 1.05 -11.41 5.61
C PHE A 72 2.39 -11.97 5.11
N ALA A 73 2.42 -12.54 3.90
CA ALA A 73 3.66 -12.97 3.26
C ALA A 73 4.66 -11.82 3.09
N GLY A 74 4.17 -10.62 2.73
CA GLY A 74 4.98 -9.40 2.63
C GLY A 74 5.67 -9.03 3.92
N VAL A 75 4.94 -9.02 5.03
CA VAL A 75 5.52 -8.75 6.35
C VAL A 75 6.51 -9.83 6.76
N GLY A 76 6.19 -11.11 6.54
CA GLY A 76 7.07 -12.23 6.87
C GLY A 76 8.41 -12.16 6.13
N LEU A 77 8.41 -11.77 4.86
CA LEU A 77 9.64 -11.59 4.07
C LEU A 77 10.44 -10.35 4.50
N HIS A 78 9.78 -9.32 5.02
CA HIS A 78 10.39 -8.04 5.37
C HIS A 78 10.85 -7.90 6.81
N CYS A 79 10.30 -8.68 7.74
CA CYS A 79 10.58 -8.53 9.17
C CYS A 79 12.07 -8.66 9.52
N CYS A 80 12.84 -9.38 8.71
CA CYS A 80 14.28 -9.55 8.90
C CYS A 80 15.15 -8.51 8.18
N ARG A 81 14.61 -7.72 7.24
CA ARG A 81 15.41 -6.90 6.30
C ARG A 81 15.15 -5.40 6.40
N ARG A 82 14.02 -4.98 6.95
CA ARG A 82 13.61 -3.57 6.97
C ARG A 82 13.86 -2.89 8.30
N GLY A 83 13.98 -1.56 8.27
CA GLY A 83 14.05 -0.75 9.47
C GLY A 83 12.77 -0.82 10.29
N PHE A 84 12.90 -0.60 11.60
CA PHE A 84 11.78 -0.66 12.56
C PHE A 84 10.58 0.19 12.14
N ALA A 85 10.81 1.41 11.63
CA ALA A 85 9.73 2.31 11.21
C ALA A 85 8.86 1.71 10.09
N GLU A 86 9.49 1.10 9.09
CA GLU A 86 8.77 0.43 7.99
C GLU A 86 8.03 -0.81 8.50
N LEU A 87 8.67 -1.58 9.37
CA LEU A 87 8.05 -2.76 9.98
C LEU A 87 6.79 -2.42 10.76
N VAL A 88 6.81 -1.35 11.57
CA VAL A 88 5.61 -0.89 12.30
C VAL A 88 4.48 -0.56 11.34
N LEU A 89 4.73 0.20 10.27
CA LEU A 89 3.69 0.58 9.30
C LEU A 89 3.13 -0.65 8.58
N GLU A 90 3.99 -1.59 8.19
CA GLU A 90 3.56 -2.83 7.54
C GLU A 90 2.75 -3.72 8.49
N LEU A 91 3.12 -3.79 9.78
CA LEU A 91 2.33 -4.50 10.80
C LEU A 91 0.97 -3.87 11.02
N VAL A 92 0.89 -2.54 11.15
CA VAL A 92 -0.38 -1.80 11.29
C VAL A 92 -1.30 -2.08 10.10
N MET A 93 -0.78 -1.96 8.88
CA MET A 93 -1.53 -2.25 7.66
C MET A 93 -2.02 -3.70 7.62
N THR A 94 -1.19 -4.66 8.03
CA THR A 94 -1.55 -6.08 8.04
C THR A 94 -2.64 -6.38 9.06
N ILE A 95 -2.51 -5.86 10.28
CA ILE A 95 -3.53 -6.04 11.33
C ILE A 95 -4.84 -5.42 10.87
N TRP A 96 -4.81 -4.18 10.38
CA TRP A 96 -5.99 -3.51 9.84
C TRP A 96 -6.67 -4.33 8.73
N LEU A 97 -5.91 -4.75 7.73
CA LEU A 97 -6.43 -5.49 6.58
C LEU A 97 -7.07 -6.81 7.00
N CYS A 98 -6.38 -7.62 7.82
CA CYS A 98 -6.91 -8.89 8.30
C CYS A 98 -8.16 -8.71 9.15
N THR A 99 -8.17 -7.69 10.01
CA THR A 99 -9.32 -7.34 10.85
C THR A 99 -10.51 -6.92 10.00
N ASN A 100 -10.28 -6.09 8.98
CA ASN A 100 -11.35 -5.64 8.10
C ASN A 100 -11.90 -6.78 7.20
N VAL A 101 -11.02 -7.65 6.68
CA VAL A 101 -11.48 -8.88 5.99
C VAL A 101 -12.34 -9.72 6.92
N PHE A 102 -11.92 -9.92 8.17
CA PHE A 102 -12.67 -10.70 9.15
C PHE A 102 -14.04 -10.09 9.46
N TRP A 103 -14.09 -8.78 9.72
CA TRP A 103 -15.32 -8.03 9.97
C TRP A 103 -16.29 -8.08 8.79
N MET A 104 -15.84 -7.71 7.59
CA MET A 104 -16.71 -7.71 6.41
C MET A 104 -17.14 -9.13 5.99
N THR A 105 -16.35 -10.15 6.35
CA THR A 105 -16.75 -11.55 6.19
C THR A 105 -17.88 -11.91 7.15
N SER A 106 -17.89 -11.38 8.38
CA SER A 106 -19.02 -11.64 9.30
C SER A 106 -20.32 -11.04 8.80
N GLU A 107 -20.28 -9.86 8.18
CA GLU A 107 -21.46 -9.24 7.57
C GLU A 107 -22.04 -10.12 6.46
N VAL A 108 -21.19 -10.52 5.52
CA VAL A 108 -21.62 -11.37 4.39
C VAL A 108 -22.17 -12.74 4.84
N ILE A 109 -21.66 -13.29 5.94
CA ILE A 109 -22.02 -14.63 6.40
C ILE A 109 -23.24 -14.64 7.33
N TYR A 110 -23.34 -13.69 8.26
CA TYR A 110 -24.25 -13.77 9.41
C TYR A 110 -25.22 -12.60 9.56
N ASP A 111 -24.99 -11.46 8.89
CA ASP A 111 -25.81 -10.26 9.05
C ASP A 111 -27.18 -10.39 8.34
N GLU A 112 -28.10 -9.49 8.68
CA GLU A 112 -29.45 -9.51 8.11
C GLU A 112 -29.42 -9.38 6.56
N PRO A 113 -30.36 -10.03 5.85
CA PRO A 113 -30.40 -9.96 4.39
C PRO A 113 -30.65 -8.52 3.92
N ASP A 114 -29.65 -7.92 3.29
CA ASP A 114 -29.80 -6.60 2.69
C ASP A 114 -30.58 -6.69 1.38
N VAL A 115 -31.81 -6.16 1.39
CA VAL A 115 -32.74 -6.15 0.25
C VAL A 115 -32.47 -5.02 -0.76
N LYS A 116 -31.39 -4.24 -0.58
CA LYS A 116 -31.05 -3.10 -1.47
C LYS A 116 -30.71 -3.52 -2.91
N PHE A 117 -30.19 -4.72 -3.12
CA PHE A 117 -29.80 -5.24 -4.44
C PHE A 117 -30.60 -6.49 -4.82
N PRO A 118 -31.06 -6.62 -6.08
CA PRO A 118 -31.81 -7.80 -6.52
C PRO A 118 -30.96 -9.07 -6.64
N TRP A 119 -29.63 -8.93 -6.56
CA TRP A 119 -28.65 -10.03 -6.59
C TRP A 119 -27.97 -10.24 -5.21
N SER A 120 -28.51 -9.68 -4.13
CA SER A 120 -27.95 -9.88 -2.79
C SER A 120 -27.92 -11.37 -2.45
N LEU A 121 -26.73 -11.88 -2.14
CA LEU A 121 -26.50 -13.29 -1.77
C LEU A 121 -26.23 -13.46 -0.26
N SER A 122 -26.28 -12.37 0.52
CA SER A 122 -26.13 -12.39 1.97
C SER A 122 -27.48 -12.50 2.70
N PRO A 123 -27.50 -13.12 3.89
CA PRO A 123 -26.41 -13.87 4.50
C PRO A 123 -26.19 -15.23 3.82
N LEU A 124 -24.92 -15.68 3.78
CA LEU A 124 -24.57 -17.01 3.28
C LEU A 124 -25.03 -18.15 4.20
N LEU A 125 -25.09 -17.89 5.51
CA LEU A 125 -25.61 -18.81 6.52
C LEU A 125 -26.88 -18.24 7.14
N ALA A 126 -27.54 -19.03 8.00
CA ALA A 126 -28.65 -18.49 8.77
C ALA A 126 -28.18 -17.36 9.67
N GLU A 127 -28.99 -16.30 9.76
CA GLU A 127 -28.78 -15.16 10.65
C GLU A 127 -28.42 -15.63 12.06
N ASN A 128 -27.34 -15.07 12.61
CA ASN A 128 -26.83 -15.46 13.91
C ASN A 128 -26.22 -14.26 14.63
N GLU A 129 -27.11 -13.43 15.18
CA GLU A 129 -26.76 -12.19 15.88
C GLU A 129 -25.64 -12.39 16.93
N PRO A 130 -25.69 -13.38 17.85
CA PRO A 130 -24.60 -13.57 18.82
C PRO A 130 -23.22 -13.80 18.20
N VAL A 131 -23.15 -14.52 17.08
CA VAL A 131 -21.87 -14.76 16.38
C VAL A 131 -21.43 -13.48 15.68
N TYR A 132 -22.35 -12.79 15.00
CA TYR A 132 -22.09 -11.51 14.35
C TYR A 132 -21.53 -10.47 15.33
N SER A 133 -22.24 -10.17 16.44
CA SER A 133 -21.77 -9.18 17.41
C SER A 133 -20.44 -9.58 18.07
N THR A 134 -20.17 -10.88 18.23
CA THR A 134 -18.86 -11.36 18.71
C THR A 134 -17.74 -11.05 17.72
N MET A 135 -17.97 -11.29 16.42
CA MET A 135 -16.99 -11.01 15.37
C MET A 135 -16.76 -9.50 15.20
N GLU A 136 -17.80 -8.70 15.27
CA GLU A 136 -17.72 -7.22 15.25
C GLU A 136 -16.91 -6.69 16.45
N TYR A 137 -17.16 -7.22 17.65
CA TYR A 137 -16.39 -6.86 18.86
C TYR A 137 -14.91 -7.24 18.73
N MET A 138 -14.61 -8.45 18.26
CA MET A 138 -13.22 -8.88 18.00
C MET A 138 -12.54 -8.01 16.95
N SER A 139 -13.29 -7.58 15.93
CA SER A 139 -12.79 -6.68 14.89
C SER A 139 -12.46 -5.31 15.46
N SER A 140 -13.34 -4.78 16.30
CA SER A 140 -13.12 -3.52 17.00
C SER A 140 -11.84 -3.55 17.86
N ILE A 141 -11.57 -4.67 18.55
CA ILE A 141 -10.29 -4.88 19.26
C ILE A 141 -9.11 -4.86 18.28
N GLY A 142 -9.21 -5.55 17.14
CA GLY A 142 -8.16 -5.58 16.12
C GLY A 142 -7.81 -4.19 15.59
N PHE A 143 -8.81 -3.36 15.27
CA PHE A 143 -8.61 -1.98 14.85
C PHE A 143 -7.95 -1.13 15.94
N PHE A 144 -8.37 -1.28 17.19
CA PHE A 144 -7.76 -0.58 18.31
C PHE A 144 -6.29 -1.00 18.53
N VAL A 145 -5.98 -2.29 18.39
CA VAL A 145 -4.60 -2.80 18.48
C VAL A 145 -3.71 -2.20 17.38
N ALA A 146 -4.22 -2.09 16.14
CA ALA A 146 -3.50 -1.43 15.06
C ALA A 146 -3.17 0.05 15.39
N VAL A 147 -4.14 0.79 15.92
CA VAL A 147 -3.93 2.19 16.39
C VAL A 147 -2.90 2.24 17.51
N ALA A 148 -3.00 1.35 18.51
CA ALA A 148 -2.08 1.32 19.64
C ALA A 148 -0.63 1.04 19.19
N ILE A 149 -0.43 0.10 18.26
CA ILE A 149 0.88 -0.20 17.67
C ILE A 149 1.43 1.00 16.90
N TYR A 150 0.59 1.68 16.11
CA TYR A 150 0.99 2.89 15.41
C TYR A 150 1.48 3.97 16.39
N LEU A 151 0.70 4.26 17.44
CA LEU A 151 1.04 5.28 18.44
C LEU A 151 2.30 4.93 19.25
N LEU A 152 2.46 3.65 19.61
CA LEU A 152 3.67 3.16 20.27
C LEU A 152 4.90 3.35 19.35
N GLY A 153 4.78 2.94 18.09
CA GLY A 153 5.83 3.14 17.09
C GLY A 153 6.17 4.61 16.90
N LEU A 154 5.16 5.48 16.80
CA LEU A 154 5.35 6.93 16.73
C LEU A 154 6.13 7.45 17.94
N GLY A 155 5.78 7.00 19.15
CA GLY A 155 6.47 7.37 20.39
C GLY A 155 7.95 6.97 20.38
N VAL A 156 8.24 5.73 19.98
CA VAL A 156 9.62 5.20 19.87
C VAL A 156 10.43 5.96 18.82
N ILE A 157 9.87 6.17 17.64
CA ILE A 157 10.55 6.87 16.53
C ILE A 157 10.77 8.34 16.90
N THR A 158 9.80 9.01 17.51
CA THR A 158 9.94 10.39 18.00
C THR A 158 11.03 10.48 19.06
N PHE A 159 11.07 9.52 20.00
CA PHE A 159 12.14 9.43 20.97
C PHE A 159 13.50 9.29 20.28
N TRP A 160 13.66 8.38 19.32
CA TRP A 160 14.94 8.23 18.59
C TRP A 160 15.32 9.47 17.77
N TYR A 161 14.35 10.17 17.18
CA TYR A 161 14.58 11.42 16.45
C TYR A 161 15.07 12.54 17.36
N MET A 162 14.47 12.70 18.54
CA MET A 162 14.85 13.76 19.48
C MET A 162 16.14 13.47 20.25
N ASN A 163 16.56 12.20 20.32
CA ASN A 163 17.75 11.80 21.06
C ASN A 163 19.01 11.84 20.17
N PRO A 164 20.00 12.69 20.47
CA PRO A 164 21.19 12.86 19.64
C PRO A 164 22.07 11.61 19.53
N LYS A 165 21.83 10.59 20.38
CA LYS A 165 22.53 9.31 20.35
C LYS A 165 22.10 8.39 19.20
N TYR A 166 20.82 8.44 18.79
CA TYR A 166 20.28 7.51 17.79
C TYR A 166 20.30 8.08 16.37
N GLN A 167 20.32 9.41 16.24
CA GLN A 167 20.43 10.14 14.95
C GLN A 167 19.51 9.57 13.86
N LEU A 168 18.22 9.39 14.18
CA LEU A 168 17.27 8.90 13.18
C LEU A 168 17.25 9.87 11.97
N PRO A 169 17.42 9.39 10.73
CA PRO A 169 17.36 10.25 9.56
C PRO A 169 16.03 10.99 9.48
N SER A 170 16.07 12.32 9.30
CA SER A 170 14.86 13.15 9.13
C SER A 170 13.91 12.63 8.04
N PRO A 171 14.38 12.07 6.90
CA PRO A 171 13.49 11.49 5.90
C PRO A 171 12.68 10.31 6.45
N THR A 172 13.26 9.44 7.28
CA THR A 172 12.55 8.29 7.87
C THR A 172 11.44 8.75 8.81
N PHE A 173 11.72 9.74 9.65
CA PHE A 173 10.71 10.33 10.53
C PHE A 173 9.57 11.00 9.74
N ALA A 174 9.93 11.80 8.73
CA ALA A 174 8.96 12.47 7.87
C ALA A 174 8.08 11.46 7.12
N SER A 175 8.66 10.40 6.54
CA SER A 175 7.92 9.34 5.87
C SER A 175 6.98 8.61 6.83
N PHE A 176 7.39 8.36 8.08
CA PHE A 176 6.52 7.74 9.08
C PHE A 176 5.32 8.64 9.42
N LEU A 177 5.57 9.93 9.68
CA LEU A 177 4.50 10.90 9.95
C LEU A 177 3.54 11.04 8.78
N LEU A 178 4.06 11.00 7.55
CA LEU A 178 3.25 11.13 6.36
C LEU A 178 2.29 9.94 6.16
N GLN A 179 2.63 8.79 6.74
CA GLN A 179 1.81 7.57 6.77
C GLN A 179 0.77 7.56 7.91
N SER A 180 0.59 8.68 8.63
CA SER A 180 -0.42 8.81 9.71
C SER A 180 -1.86 8.56 9.25
N TYR A 181 -2.12 8.59 7.93
CA TYR A 181 -3.43 8.26 7.38
C TYR A 181 -3.85 6.81 7.71
N LEU A 182 -2.89 5.89 7.91
CA LEU A 182 -3.17 4.51 8.35
C LEU A 182 -3.87 4.47 9.71
N CYS A 183 -3.44 5.32 10.64
CA CYS A 183 -4.07 5.45 11.96
C CYS A 183 -5.51 5.97 11.82
N SER A 184 -5.72 6.95 10.94
CA SER A 184 -7.04 7.50 10.65
C SER A 184 -7.97 6.45 10.02
N TRP A 185 -7.46 5.58 9.13
CA TRP A 185 -8.22 4.44 8.59
C TRP A 185 -8.62 3.44 9.66
N CYS A 186 -7.69 3.05 10.54
CA CYS A 186 -8.01 2.12 11.62
C CYS A 186 -9.07 2.71 12.57
N LEU A 187 -8.98 4.00 12.89
CA LEU A 187 -9.97 4.69 13.71
C LEU A 187 -11.34 4.79 13.02
N LYS A 188 -11.37 5.07 11.72
CA LYS A 188 -12.61 5.06 10.93
C LYS A 188 -13.30 3.72 11.06
N ASP A 189 -12.60 2.63 10.77
CA ASP A 189 -13.21 1.30 10.81
C ASP A 189 -13.56 0.86 12.23
N PHE A 190 -12.79 1.25 13.24
CA PHE A 190 -13.18 1.06 14.65
C PHE A 190 -14.51 1.73 14.98
N PHE A 191 -14.65 3.02 14.63
CA PHE A 191 -15.89 3.75 14.90
C PHE A 191 -17.05 3.27 14.04
N TRP A 192 -16.75 2.83 12.82
CA TRP A 192 -17.74 2.31 11.89
C TRP A 192 -18.28 0.96 12.37
N ALA A 193 -17.42 0.02 12.75
CA ALA A 193 -17.83 -1.24 13.36
C ALA A 193 -18.72 -1.01 14.58
N GLN A 194 -18.41 -0.01 15.42
CA GLN A 194 -19.21 0.38 16.58
C GLN A 194 -20.45 1.25 16.26
N GLU A 195 -20.85 1.35 15.00
CA GLU A 195 -21.98 2.13 14.48
C GLU A 195 -21.95 3.63 14.87
N ARG A 196 -20.77 4.20 15.11
CA ARG A 196 -20.58 5.61 15.51
C ARG A 196 -20.39 6.49 14.27
N PHE A 197 -21.50 6.91 13.68
CA PHE A 197 -21.52 7.74 12.46
C PHE A 197 -20.56 8.95 12.48
N TRP A 198 -20.72 9.86 13.46
CA TRP A 198 -19.97 11.13 13.46
C TRP A 198 -18.45 10.93 13.59
N PRO A 199 -17.94 10.15 14.56
CA PRO A 199 -16.53 9.82 14.63
C PRO A 199 -15.99 9.16 13.36
N ALA A 200 -16.70 8.17 12.81
CA ALA A 200 -16.27 7.44 11.61
C ALA A 200 -16.10 8.37 10.40
N ILE A 201 -17.12 9.19 10.10
CA ILE A 201 -17.07 10.17 9.00
C ILE A 201 -15.98 11.20 9.23
N PHE A 202 -15.81 11.70 10.46
CA PHE A 202 -14.78 12.70 10.74
C PHE A 202 -13.36 12.14 10.47
N THR A 203 -13.08 10.92 10.92
CA THR A 203 -11.80 10.26 10.66
C THR A 203 -11.60 9.94 9.17
N ASP A 204 -12.65 9.58 8.43
CA ASP A 204 -12.53 9.33 7.00
C ASP A 204 -12.27 10.62 6.21
N LEU A 205 -12.99 11.69 6.53
CA LEU A 205 -12.80 13.01 5.92
C LEU A 205 -11.43 13.62 6.19
N ILE A 206 -10.80 13.31 7.34
CA ILE A 206 -9.40 13.66 7.61
C ILE A 206 -8.45 12.85 6.75
N THR A 207 -8.78 11.60 6.45
CA THR A 207 -7.91 10.71 5.69
C THR A 207 -7.72 11.18 4.25
N VAL A 208 -8.78 11.67 3.60
CA VAL A 208 -8.72 12.16 2.21
C VAL A 208 -7.64 13.23 1.98
N PRO A 209 -7.60 14.37 2.72
CA PRO A 209 -6.55 15.36 2.55
C PRO A 209 -5.17 14.82 2.96
N MET A 210 -5.07 13.92 3.94
CA MET A 210 -3.79 13.29 4.30
C MET A 210 -3.23 12.45 3.14
N LEU A 211 -4.07 11.67 2.46
CA LEU A 211 -3.70 10.90 1.27
C LEU A 211 -3.24 11.82 0.13
N ILE A 212 -3.96 12.92 -0.12
CA ILE A 212 -3.60 13.89 -1.16
C ILE A 212 -2.27 14.58 -0.84
N VAL A 213 -2.05 14.97 0.41
CA VAL A 213 -0.78 15.56 0.86
C VAL A 213 0.35 14.55 0.74
N ASN A 214 0.16 13.30 1.19
CA ASN A 214 1.13 12.22 1.01
C ASN A 214 1.49 12.03 -0.47
N ALA A 215 0.48 11.91 -1.32
CA ALA A 215 0.63 11.73 -2.75
C ALA A 215 1.46 12.85 -3.40
N ARG A 216 1.20 14.10 -3.02
CA ARG A 216 1.91 15.28 -3.51
C ARG A 216 3.37 15.28 -3.07
N LEU A 217 3.63 14.95 -1.81
CA LEU A 217 4.99 14.97 -1.27
C LEU A 217 5.84 13.85 -1.88
N GLU A 218 5.28 12.65 -2.05
CA GLU A 218 5.97 11.55 -2.73
C GLU A 218 6.26 11.85 -4.21
N SER A 219 5.37 12.57 -4.90
CA SER A 219 5.53 12.87 -6.32
C SER A 219 6.44 14.08 -6.61
N GLY A 220 6.77 14.88 -5.59
CA GLY A 220 7.49 16.14 -5.74
C GLY A 220 6.70 17.23 -6.48
N GLY A 221 5.39 17.06 -6.68
CA GLY A 221 4.56 18.05 -7.38
C GLY A 221 3.20 17.53 -7.85
N TRP A 222 2.22 18.43 -7.95
CA TRP A 222 0.82 18.12 -8.29
C TRP A 222 0.66 17.42 -9.65
N HIS A 223 1.43 17.84 -10.66
CA HIS A 223 1.37 17.26 -12.01
C HIS A 223 2.02 15.87 -12.12
N LYS A 224 2.69 15.40 -11.05
CA LYS A 224 3.37 14.11 -10.98
C LYS A 224 2.65 13.09 -10.10
N ILE A 225 1.50 13.46 -9.53
CA ILE A 225 0.75 12.55 -8.64
C ILE A 225 0.38 11.28 -9.41
N ARG A 226 0.79 10.14 -8.85
CA ARG A 226 0.57 8.83 -9.47
C ARG A 226 -0.91 8.44 -9.40
N ARG A 227 -1.40 7.72 -10.41
CA ARG A 227 -2.80 7.24 -10.46
C ARG A 227 -3.18 6.38 -9.24
N ASN A 228 -2.25 5.55 -8.76
CA ASN A 228 -2.41 4.75 -7.53
C ASN A 228 -2.74 5.64 -6.32
N SER A 229 -2.09 6.79 -6.17
CA SER A 229 -2.39 7.67 -5.03
C SER A 229 -3.80 8.26 -5.13
N TRP A 230 -4.26 8.57 -6.35
CA TRP A 230 -5.64 9.00 -6.56
C TRP A 230 -6.66 7.90 -6.32
N SER A 231 -6.37 6.63 -6.65
CA SER A 231 -7.29 5.53 -6.37
C SER A 231 -7.58 5.41 -4.87
N TRP A 232 -6.58 5.57 -4.00
CA TRP A 232 -6.80 5.55 -2.55
C TRP A 232 -7.67 6.71 -2.06
N ALA A 233 -7.49 7.91 -2.61
CA ALA A 233 -8.34 9.05 -2.27
C ALA A 233 -9.81 8.83 -2.72
N VAL A 234 -10.02 8.29 -3.93
CA VAL A 234 -11.36 7.94 -4.43
C VAL A 234 -11.99 6.82 -3.59
N TRP A 235 -11.21 5.82 -3.16
CA TRP A 235 -11.67 4.76 -2.28
C TRP A 235 -12.10 5.28 -0.90
N ALA A 236 -11.33 6.20 -0.30
CA ALA A 236 -11.72 6.84 0.97
C ALA A 236 -13.02 7.64 0.82
N ILE A 237 -13.20 8.37 -0.29
CA ILE A 237 -14.48 9.06 -0.56
C ILE A 237 -15.63 8.04 -0.70
N ALA A 238 -15.39 6.91 -1.37
CA ALA A 238 -16.39 5.86 -1.52
C ALA A 238 -16.79 5.25 -0.17
N SER A 239 -15.84 5.07 0.74
CA SER A 239 -16.08 4.65 2.13
C SER A 239 -16.98 5.65 2.86
N ALA A 240 -16.71 6.95 2.77
CA ALA A 240 -17.53 7.98 3.42
C ALA A 240 -18.97 7.97 2.91
N VAL A 241 -19.15 7.78 1.59
CA VAL A 241 -20.47 7.65 0.97
C VAL A 241 -21.18 6.40 1.49
N TRP A 242 -20.47 5.27 1.61
CA TRP A 242 -21.04 4.03 2.14
C TRP A 242 -21.48 4.19 3.60
N ILE A 243 -20.58 4.64 4.49
CA ILE A 243 -20.85 4.88 5.91
C ILE A 243 -22.07 5.79 6.08
N THR A 244 -22.21 6.79 5.20
CA THR A 244 -23.38 7.68 5.19
C THR A 244 -24.66 6.96 4.80
N GLY A 245 -24.62 6.14 3.76
CA GLY A 245 -25.77 5.32 3.36
C GLY A 245 -26.21 4.34 4.43
N GLU A 246 -25.25 3.68 5.07
CA GLU A 246 -25.50 2.63 6.04
C GLU A 246 -25.97 3.19 7.39
N LEU A 247 -25.18 4.05 8.03
CA LEU A 247 -25.45 4.49 9.40
C LEU A 247 -26.43 5.66 9.49
N LYS A 248 -26.54 6.50 8.45
CA LYS A 248 -27.37 7.72 8.48
C LYS A 248 -28.66 7.59 7.69
N PHE A 249 -28.65 6.86 6.58
CA PHE A 249 -29.80 6.72 5.67
C PHE A 249 -30.08 5.25 5.32
N PRO A 250 -30.29 4.38 6.33
CA PRO A 250 -30.51 2.95 6.08
C PRO A 250 -31.68 2.74 5.12
N GLY A 251 -31.49 1.81 4.17
CA GLY A 251 -32.47 1.49 3.12
C GLY A 251 -32.43 2.39 1.88
N VAL A 252 -31.64 3.47 1.86
CA VAL A 252 -31.53 4.33 0.68
C VAL A 252 -30.44 3.82 -0.28
N ALA A 253 -30.83 2.96 -1.22
CA ALA A 253 -29.91 2.27 -2.14
C ALA A 253 -28.98 3.19 -2.97
N ILE A 254 -29.33 4.47 -3.18
CA ILE A 254 -28.49 5.39 -3.98
C ILE A 254 -27.07 5.52 -3.43
N PHE A 255 -26.90 5.48 -2.11
CA PHE A 255 -25.58 5.58 -1.49
C PHE A 255 -24.72 4.35 -1.82
N ASN A 256 -25.31 3.16 -1.81
CA ASN A 256 -24.63 1.92 -2.18
C ASN A 256 -24.22 1.94 -3.66
N TYR A 257 -25.09 2.38 -4.58
CA TYR A 257 -24.74 2.50 -6.00
C TYR A 257 -23.62 3.53 -6.25
N VAL A 258 -23.68 4.68 -5.60
CA VAL A 258 -22.63 5.71 -5.74
C VAL A 258 -21.31 5.21 -5.16
N SER A 259 -21.33 4.59 -3.99
CA SER A 259 -20.13 3.98 -3.40
C SER A 259 -19.55 2.90 -4.29
N ALA A 260 -20.37 1.98 -4.82
CA ALA A 260 -19.94 0.93 -5.74
C ALA A 260 -19.27 1.49 -7.00
N ALA A 261 -19.86 2.55 -7.60
CA ALA A 261 -19.30 3.21 -8.78
C ALA A 261 -17.93 3.86 -8.47
N LEU A 262 -17.79 4.50 -7.30
CA LEU A 262 -16.53 5.09 -6.86
C LEU A 262 -15.48 4.03 -6.54
N LEU A 263 -15.84 2.93 -5.88
CA LEU A 263 -14.95 1.79 -5.62
C LEU A 263 -14.48 1.14 -6.91
N PHE A 264 -15.39 0.91 -7.86
CA PHE A 264 -15.03 0.37 -9.17
C PHE A 264 -14.09 1.31 -9.94
N THR A 265 -14.35 2.61 -9.87
CA THR A 265 -13.44 3.63 -10.44
C THR A 265 -12.06 3.57 -9.80
N SER A 266 -12.01 3.49 -8.46
CA SER A 266 -10.75 3.34 -7.72
C SER A 266 -9.99 2.07 -8.15
N PHE A 267 -10.68 0.93 -8.25
CA PHE A 267 -10.12 -0.33 -8.72
C PHE A 267 -9.53 -0.19 -10.13
N VAL A 268 -10.28 0.36 -11.10
CA VAL A 268 -9.79 0.55 -12.48
C VAL A 268 -8.58 1.49 -12.53
N MET A 269 -8.60 2.56 -11.74
CA MET A 269 -7.46 3.48 -11.62
C MET A 269 -6.22 2.78 -11.05
N LEU A 270 -6.40 1.94 -10.04
CA LEU A 270 -5.32 1.17 -9.44
C LEU A 270 -4.79 0.14 -10.44
N ALA A 271 -5.64 -0.70 -11.02
CA ALA A 271 -5.27 -1.75 -11.98
C ALA A 271 -4.57 -1.19 -13.23
N SER A 272 -5.06 -0.09 -13.79
CA SER A 272 -4.43 0.58 -14.93
C SER A 272 -3.12 1.29 -14.61
N SER A 273 -2.73 1.37 -13.32
CA SER A 273 -1.45 1.94 -12.88
C SER A 273 -0.30 0.93 -12.85
N TYR A 274 -0.54 -0.35 -13.18
CA TYR A 274 0.47 -1.41 -13.12
C TYR A 274 1.74 -1.10 -13.92
N GLU A 275 1.61 -0.59 -15.15
CA GLU A 275 2.78 -0.27 -15.98
C GLU A 275 3.66 0.82 -15.35
N HIS A 276 3.03 1.83 -14.73
CA HIS A 276 3.76 2.89 -14.02
C HIS A 276 4.46 2.33 -12.79
N TYR A 277 3.81 1.39 -12.09
CA TYR A 277 4.36 0.71 -10.94
C TYR A 277 5.60 -0.12 -11.32
N LYS A 278 5.46 -0.96 -12.36
CA LYS A 278 6.53 -1.79 -12.90
C LYS A 278 7.72 -0.97 -13.38
N ALA A 279 7.48 0.13 -14.10
CA ALA A 279 8.54 1.03 -14.55
C ALA A 279 9.31 1.68 -13.39
N ALA A 280 8.64 1.99 -12.27
CA ALA A 280 9.29 2.58 -11.10
C ALA A 280 10.20 1.56 -10.39
N GLU A 281 9.77 0.31 -10.23
CA GLU A 281 10.58 -0.76 -9.64
C GLU A 281 11.82 -1.09 -10.51
N LEU A 282 11.66 -1.11 -11.83
CA LEU A 282 12.78 -1.31 -12.75
C LEU A 282 13.85 -0.21 -12.60
N ARG A 283 13.43 1.07 -12.53
CA ARG A 283 14.37 2.20 -12.32
C ARG A 283 15.11 2.09 -10.99
N LYS A 284 14.40 1.70 -9.91
CA LYS A 284 15.01 1.53 -8.59
C LYS A 284 16.06 0.42 -8.61
N SER A 285 15.76 -0.67 -9.29
CA SER A 285 16.70 -1.79 -9.47
C SER A 285 17.94 -1.36 -10.25
N SER A 286 17.79 -0.60 -11.33
CA SER A 286 18.92 -0.07 -12.12
C SER A 286 19.82 0.87 -11.32
N SER A 287 19.24 1.77 -10.50
CA SER A 287 20.05 2.71 -9.70
C SER A 287 20.90 2.04 -8.62
N MET A 288 20.47 0.87 -8.11
CA MET A 288 21.25 0.12 -7.12
C MET A 288 22.49 -0.52 -7.76
N CYS A 289 22.38 -1.06 -8.99
CA CYS A 289 23.51 -1.67 -9.69
C CYS A 289 24.60 -0.65 -10.09
N GLU A 290 24.23 0.58 -10.45
CA GLU A 290 25.22 1.61 -10.83
C GLU A 290 26.10 2.03 -9.65
N THR A 291 25.52 2.13 -8.45
CA THR A 291 26.23 2.59 -7.24
C THR A 291 27.35 1.61 -6.82
N ASP A 292 27.15 0.31 -6.99
CA ASP A 292 28.13 -0.71 -6.62
C ASP A 292 29.36 -0.73 -7.57
N SER A 293 29.19 -0.27 -8.81
CA SER A 293 30.28 -0.28 -9.80
C SER A 293 31.29 0.85 -9.59
N SER A 294 30.84 2.03 -9.14
CA SER A 294 31.68 3.22 -8.99
C SER A 294 32.70 3.14 -7.84
N ASP A 295 32.44 2.31 -6.82
CA ASP A 295 33.34 2.16 -5.67
C ASP A 295 34.53 1.20 -5.92
N SER A 296 34.55 0.48 -7.05
CA SER A 296 35.56 -0.55 -7.31
C SER A 296 36.80 -0.09 -8.10
N THR A 297 36.82 1.15 -8.60
CA THR A 297 37.83 1.59 -9.58
C THR A 297 38.98 2.45 -9.04
N ASP A 298 39.03 2.78 -7.75
CA ASP A 298 39.96 3.82 -7.24
C ASP A 298 41.08 3.30 -6.30
N TYR A 299 41.36 2.00 -6.28
CA TYR A 299 42.38 1.41 -5.38
C TYR A 299 43.71 0.97 -6.02
N THR A 300 44.01 1.30 -7.28
CA THR A 300 45.20 0.75 -7.97
C THR A 300 46.31 1.74 -8.38
N SER A 301 46.43 2.92 -7.77
CA SER A 301 47.48 3.87 -8.18
C SER A 301 48.15 4.64 -7.04
N ASP A 302 48.78 3.94 -6.09
CA ASP A 302 49.78 4.59 -5.21
C ASP A 302 50.85 3.63 -4.62
N GLU A 303 51.33 2.65 -5.40
CA GLU A 303 52.57 1.92 -5.10
C GLU A 303 53.60 2.13 -6.23
N SER A 304 54.14 3.34 -6.37
CA SER A 304 55.42 3.56 -7.10
C SER A 304 56.16 4.83 -6.68
N LYS A 305 56.49 4.95 -5.38
CA LYS A 305 57.58 5.83 -4.92
C LYS A 305 58.37 5.18 -3.79
N ALA A 306 59.33 4.34 -4.15
CA ALA A 306 60.55 4.04 -3.38
C ALA A 306 61.64 3.58 -4.35
#